data_AF-A0A1H7YDJ0-F1
#
_entry.id   AF-A0A1H7YDJ0-F1
#
_cell.length_a   1.000
_cell.length_b   1.000
_cell.length_c   1.000
_cell.angle_alpha   90.00
_cell.angle_beta   90.00
_cell.angle_gamma   90.00
#
_symmetry.space_group_name_H-M   'P 1'
#
loop_
_entity.id
_entity.type
_entity.pdbx_description
1 polymer ?
#
loop_
_entity_poly.entity_id
_entity_poly.type
_entity_poly.pdbx_seq_one_letter_code
_entity_poly.pdbx_strand_id
1 'polypeptide(L)'
;MKTALKILKKLLLLTAVLVIIGVLYVNLHPTFGDSPNAESMDKIQQSTHFDGEHFQNLIPTNATSIGMAQGERKIDRLALTMNFIFPPKGKNPDKPLITKKLNSLNNGEFVWLGHSTVLFKTNNTTIITDPIFHNASPIPFLVKPFEMTNTPKVADLPFIDVVLISHDHYDHLDYQGIKQMNAKVGHFYVPLGVKAHLLRWGVANEKVTEYDWYEGVNFNHIQFVFAPSRHFSGRGIFNHRQTLWGSWAVIAPKLKAYFSGDGGYSPEFVKIGQRFGGFDIAFMEDGAYNESWKDIHMLPEQTAQASIDIQTKVVLPIHWGKFDLATHQWNEPVQRIAKALQKYNDKVSEQDKIKLATPRIGEIFDLNKLPKFEWWEE
;
A
#
# COMPACT_ATOMS: atom_id res chain seq x y z
N MET A 1 -49.84 -22.59 -1.39
CA MET A 1 -49.78 -21.22 -0.82
C MET A 1 -49.20 -21.17 0.60
N LYS A 2 -49.72 -21.90 1.60
CA LYS A 2 -49.21 -21.87 3.00
C LYS A 2 -47.73 -22.29 3.15
N THR A 3 -47.26 -23.27 2.37
CA THR A 3 -45.86 -23.74 2.38
C THR A 3 -44.89 -22.70 1.82
N ALA A 4 -45.23 -22.07 0.69
CA ALA A 4 -44.45 -20.99 0.09
C ALA A 4 -44.33 -19.78 1.03
N LEU A 5 -45.42 -19.40 1.72
CA LEU A 5 -45.39 -18.33 2.72
C LEU A 5 -44.50 -18.67 3.93
N LYS A 6 -44.48 -19.94 4.37
CA LYS A 6 -43.57 -20.40 5.44
C LYS A 6 -42.11 -20.36 4.99
N ILE A 7 -41.80 -20.75 3.76
CA ILE A 7 -40.44 -20.68 3.20
C ILE A 7 -40.00 -19.22 3.09
N LEU A 8 -40.84 -18.34 2.55
CA LEU A 8 -40.56 -16.91 2.44
C LEU A 8 -40.29 -16.28 3.81
N LYS A 9 -41.11 -16.58 4.84
CA LYS A 9 -40.88 -16.11 6.21
C LYS A 9 -39.54 -16.57 6.77
N LYS A 10 -39.14 -17.84 6.53
CA LYS A 10 -37.84 -18.36 6.96
C LYS A 10 -36.68 -17.66 6.24
N LEU A 11 -36.81 -17.41 4.93
CA LEU A 11 -35.80 -16.68 4.16
C LEU A 11 -35.66 -15.24 4.65
N LEU A 12 -36.78 -14.53 4.86
CA LEU A 12 -36.74 -13.17 5.40
C LEU A 12 -36.12 -13.12 6.80
N LEU A 13 -36.43 -14.08 7.67
CA LEU A 13 -35.82 -14.18 9.00
C LEU A 13 -34.32 -14.44 8.90
N LEU A 14 -33.89 -15.36 8.03
CA LEU A 14 -32.48 -15.64 7.80
C LEU A 14 -31.75 -14.38 7.28
N THR A 15 -32.32 -13.68 6.31
CA THR A 15 -31.75 -12.43 5.80
C THR A 15 -31.64 -11.38 6.90
N ALA A 16 -32.68 -11.19 7.72
CA ALA A 16 -32.63 -10.24 8.84
C ALA A 16 -31.53 -10.60 9.84
N VAL A 17 -31.39 -11.88 10.19
CA VAL A 17 -30.31 -12.36 11.08
C VAL A 17 -28.94 -12.10 10.46
N LEU A 18 -28.74 -12.39 9.17
CA LEU A 18 -27.48 -12.13 8.47
C LEU A 18 -27.14 -10.63 8.42
N VAL A 19 -28.14 -9.77 8.20
CA VAL A 19 -27.96 -8.31 8.25
C VAL A 19 -27.54 -7.87 9.64
N ILE A 20 -28.19 -8.36 10.71
CA ILE A 20 -27.82 -8.04 12.09
C ILE A 20 -26.39 -8.49 12.39
N ILE A 21 -26.01 -9.72 12.01
CA ILE A 21 -24.64 -10.22 12.19
C ILE A 21 -23.65 -9.32 11.45
N GLY A 22 -23.95 -8.92 10.21
CA GLY A 22 -23.13 -8.00 9.43
C GLY A 22 -22.96 -6.64 10.10
N VAL A 23 -24.05 -6.05 10.60
CA VAL A 23 -24.02 -4.78 11.33
C VAL A 23 -23.19 -4.90 12.60
N LEU A 24 -23.41 -5.94 13.41
CA LEU A 24 -22.62 -6.19 14.61
C LEU A 24 -21.14 -6.39 14.27
N TYR A 25 -20.84 -7.12 13.19
CA TYR A 25 -19.46 -7.34 12.74
C TYR A 25 -18.76 -6.04 12.38
N VAL A 26 -19.38 -5.19 11.55
CA VAL A 26 -18.81 -3.91 11.11
C VAL A 26 -18.60 -2.94 12.28
N ASN A 27 -19.49 -2.94 13.28
CA ASN A 27 -19.39 -2.01 14.41
C ASN A 27 -18.48 -2.51 15.54
N LEU A 28 -18.42 -3.83 15.78
CA LEU A 28 -17.74 -4.39 16.95
C LEU A 28 -16.37 -4.99 16.63
N HIS A 29 -16.18 -5.54 15.42
CA HIS A 29 -14.93 -6.23 15.11
C HIS A 29 -13.77 -5.22 15.02
N PRO A 30 -12.64 -5.45 15.72
CA PRO A 30 -11.57 -4.47 15.82
C PRO A 30 -10.87 -4.13 14.50
N THR A 31 -10.97 -4.99 13.47
CA THR A 31 -10.31 -4.78 12.15
C THR A 31 -10.66 -3.44 11.48
N PHE A 32 -11.84 -2.89 11.80
CA PHE A 32 -12.32 -1.62 11.26
C PHE A 32 -11.63 -0.39 11.88
N GLY A 33 -10.77 -0.57 12.88
CA GLY A 33 -10.06 0.53 13.53
C GLY A 33 -10.99 1.42 14.37
N ASP A 34 -10.51 2.57 14.81
CA ASP A 34 -11.29 3.55 15.60
C ASP A 34 -11.26 4.96 14.98
N SER A 35 -12.05 5.86 15.53
CA SER A 35 -12.04 7.28 15.19
C SER A 35 -11.00 8.07 15.99
N PRO A 36 -10.45 9.18 15.44
CA PRO A 36 -9.47 10.01 16.14
C PRO A 36 -10.01 10.54 17.47
N ASN A 37 -9.15 10.57 18.49
CA ASN A 37 -9.46 11.21 19.77
C ASN A 37 -9.38 12.75 19.65
N ALA A 38 -9.66 13.48 20.73
CA ALA A 38 -9.64 14.95 20.71
C ALA A 38 -8.30 15.54 20.25
N GLU A 39 -7.17 15.02 20.74
CA GLU A 39 -5.83 15.51 20.35
C GLU A 39 -5.55 15.30 18.85
N SER A 40 -5.85 14.10 18.33
CA SER A 40 -5.69 13.82 16.90
C SER A 40 -6.68 14.63 16.06
N MET A 41 -7.91 14.82 16.52
CA MET A 41 -8.92 15.61 15.81
C MET A 41 -8.55 17.10 15.74
N ASP A 42 -8.00 17.66 16.82
CA ASP A 42 -7.50 19.05 16.83
C ASP A 42 -6.41 19.25 15.78
N LYS A 43 -5.52 18.26 15.59
CA LYS A 43 -4.51 18.29 14.52
C LYS A 43 -5.12 18.16 13.13
N ILE A 44 -6.08 17.24 12.95
CA ILE A 44 -6.80 17.06 11.68
C ILE A 44 -7.49 18.36 11.26
N GLN A 45 -8.17 19.05 12.18
CA GLN A 45 -8.87 20.31 11.90
C GLN A 45 -7.94 21.47 11.55
N GLN A 46 -6.66 21.40 11.93
CA GLN A 46 -5.64 22.39 11.54
C GLN A 46 -5.06 22.13 10.14
N SER A 47 -5.26 20.93 9.58
CA SER A 47 -4.80 20.60 8.24
C SER A 47 -5.52 21.44 7.19
N THR A 48 -4.78 22.10 6.31
CA THR A 48 -5.36 22.80 5.16
C THR A 48 -5.92 21.85 4.10
N HIS A 49 -5.73 20.54 4.27
CA HIS A 49 -6.19 19.50 3.36
C HIS A 49 -7.46 18.80 3.85
N PHE A 50 -8.00 19.20 4.99
CA PHE A 50 -9.24 18.70 5.56
C PHE A 50 -10.36 19.75 5.40
N ASP A 51 -11.48 19.40 4.78
CA ASP A 51 -12.59 20.34 4.51
C ASP A 51 -13.59 20.50 5.66
N GLY A 52 -13.29 19.92 6.82
CA GLY A 52 -14.17 19.84 7.98
C GLY A 52 -14.84 18.47 8.14
N GLU A 53 -14.93 17.68 7.06
CA GLU A 53 -15.47 16.31 7.09
C GLU A 53 -14.52 15.28 6.47
N HIS A 54 -13.79 15.65 5.42
CA HIS A 54 -12.99 14.76 4.59
C HIS A 54 -11.67 15.39 4.15
N PHE A 55 -10.62 14.57 4.12
CA PHE A 55 -9.38 14.92 3.43
C PHE A 55 -9.58 15.02 1.92
N GLN A 56 -8.81 15.91 1.28
CA GLN A 56 -8.91 16.24 -0.14
C GLN A 56 -7.58 16.00 -0.87
N ASN A 57 -7.67 15.53 -2.11
CA ASN A 57 -6.50 15.46 -2.99
C ASN A 57 -6.08 16.86 -3.45
N LEU A 58 -4.79 17.05 -3.72
CA LEU A 58 -4.24 18.31 -4.25
C LEU A 58 -4.67 18.63 -5.68
N ILE A 59 -5.19 17.63 -6.40
CA ILE A 59 -5.77 17.78 -7.72
C ILE A 59 -7.13 17.07 -7.80
N PRO A 60 -8.06 17.52 -8.66
CA PRO A 60 -9.34 16.86 -8.85
C PRO A 60 -9.17 15.36 -9.13
N THR A 61 -9.90 14.52 -8.42
CA THR A 61 -9.75 13.07 -8.45
C THR A 61 -11.11 12.44 -8.59
N ASN A 62 -11.31 11.74 -9.71
CA ASN A 62 -12.63 11.27 -10.13
C ASN A 62 -12.91 9.82 -9.68
N ALA A 63 -11.98 9.15 -9.00
CA ALA A 63 -12.19 7.79 -8.47
C ALA A 63 -12.19 7.82 -6.95
N THR A 64 -13.19 7.20 -6.33
CA THR A 64 -13.34 7.14 -4.87
C THR A 64 -13.20 5.73 -4.31
N SER A 65 -13.08 4.72 -5.17
CA SER A 65 -12.67 3.34 -4.85
C SER A 65 -12.47 2.52 -6.15
N ILE A 66 -11.89 1.33 -6.03
CA ILE A 66 -11.82 0.35 -7.12
C ILE A 66 -13.24 0.09 -7.65
N GLY A 67 -13.43 0.25 -8.96
CA GLY A 67 -14.75 0.06 -9.58
C GLY A 67 -15.74 1.21 -9.37
N MET A 68 -15.35 2.32 -8.72
CA MET A 68 -16.15 3.55 -8.60
C MET A 68 -15.40 4.74 -9.22
N ALA A 69 -15.49 4.85 -10.53
CA ALA A 69 -15.14 6.08 -11.26
C ALA A 69 -16.39 6.98 -11.32
N GLN A 70 -16.28 8.21 -10.84
CA GLN A 70 -17.18 9.30 -11.15
C GLN A 70 -16.83 9.83 -12.54
N GLY A 71 -17.64 9.54 -13.56
CA GLY A 71 -17.39 10.02 -14.93
C GLY A 71 -18.04 9.19 -16.04
N GLU A 72 -17.71 9.52 -17.29
CA GLU A 72 -18.37 8.98 -18.49
C GLU A 72 -18.03 7.51 -18.82
N ARG A 73 -16.94 6.96 -18.28
CA ARG A 73 -16.60 5.53 -18.47
C ARG A 73 -17.48 4.67 -17.55
N LYS A 74 -18.58 4.15 -18.10
CA LYS A 74 -19.42 3.16 -17.42
C LYS A 74 -18.58 1.92 -17.09
N ILE A 75 -18.34 1.69 -15.81
CA ILE A 75 -17.77 0.43 -15.32
C ILE A 75 -18.87 -0.63 -15.37
N ASP A 76 -18.66 -1.70 -16.12
CA ASP A 76 -19.51 -2.88 -16.03
C ASP A 76 -19.22 -3.60 -14.71
N ARG A 77 -20.02 -3.26 -13.69
CA ARG A 77 -19.89 -3.82 -12.35
C ARG A 77 -20.14 -5.33 -12.32
N LEU A 78 -20.96 -5.86 -13.23
CA LEU A 78 -21.18 -7.29 -13.34
C LEU A 78 -19.93 -7.97 -13.89
N ALA A 79 -19.36 -7.44 -14.98
CA ALA A 79 -18.10 -7.95 -15.53
C ALA A 79 -16.96 -7.88 -14.51
N LEU A 80 -16.83 -6.76 -13.77
CA LEU A 80 -15.84 -6.61 -12.70
C LEU A 80 -16.04 -7.67 -11.60
N THR A 81 -17.28 -7.85 -11.13
CA THR A 81 -17.60 -8.87 -10.12
C THR A 81 -17.29 -10.28 -10.62
N MET A 82 -17.68 -10.60 -11.86
CA MET A 82 -17.42 -11.90 -12.47
C MET A 82 -15.92 -12.14 -12.65
N ASN A 83 -15.11 -11.12 -12.92
CA ASN A 83 -13.65 -11.23 -13.00
C ASN A 83 -13.00 -11.59 -11.65
N PHE A 84 -13.56 -11.18 -10.52
CA PHE A 84 -13.06 -11.57 -9.20
C PHE A 84 -13.58 -12.94 -8.73
N ILE A 85 -14.83 -13.30 -9.06
CA ILE A 85 -15.40 -14.60 -8.69
C ILE A 85 -14.85 -15.73 -9.58
N PHE A 86 -14.70 -15.45 -10.88
CA PHE A 86 -14.23 -16.37 -11.90
C PHE A 86 -13.05 -15.72 -12.65
N PRO A 87 -11.87 -15.67 -12.01
CA PRO A 87 -10.70 -15.04 -12.61
C PRO A 87 -10.36 -15.70 -13.96
N PRO A 88 -10.15 -14.91 -15.05
CA PRO A 88 -9.69 -15.46 -16.31
C PRO A 88 -8.33 -16.14 -16.16
N LYS A 89 -8.02 -17.06 -17.07
CA LYS A 89 -6.73 -17.77 -17.09
C LYS A 89 -5.56 -16.77 -17.11
N GLY A 90 -4.53 -17.02 -16.30
CA GLY A 90 -3.35 -16.16 -16.20
C GLY A 90 -3.53 -14.94 -15.30
N LYS A 91 -4.75 -14.67 -14.79
CA LYS A 91 -4.96 -13.58 -13.84
C LYS A 91 -4.15 -13.79 -12.56
N ASN A 92 -4.18 -15.00 -12.03
CA ASN A 92 -3.45 -15.42 -10.83
C ASN A 92 -2.36 -16.44 -11.21
N PRO A 93 -1.30 -16.59 -10.40
CA PRO A 93 -0.27 -17.59 -10.64
C PRO A 93 -0.84 -19.01 -10.67
N ASP A 94 -0.46 -19.80 -11.68
CA ASP A 94 -0.86 -21.21 -11.80
C ASP A 94 -0.13 -22.13 -10.80
N LYS A 95 1.01 -21.68 -10.27
CA LYS A 95 1.85 -22.39 -9.31
C LYS A 95 2.21 -21.46 -8.14
N PRO A 96 2.58 -22.01 -6.97
CA PRO A 96 3.12 -21.21 -5.88
C PRO A 96 4.33 -20.39 -6.33
N LEU A 97 4.37 -19.11 -5.95
CA LEU A 97 5.48 -18.22 -6.25
C LEU A 97 6.76 -18.70 -5.54
N ILE A 98 7.87 -18.75 -6.28
CA ILE A 98 9.17 -19.12 -5.74
C ILE A 98 9.74 -17.94 -4.96
N THR A 99 9.76 -18.08 -3.63
CA THR A 99 10.15 -17.03 -2.68
C THR A 99 11.33 -17.48 -1.83
N LYS A 100 12.04 -16.51 -1.23
CA LYS A 100 13.17 -16.74 -0.33
C LYS A 100 12.75 -16.55 1.11
N LYS A 101 13.35 -17.32 2.02
CA LYS A 101 13.19 -17.10 3.45
C LYS A 101 13.94 -15.83 3.86
N LEU A 102 13.29 -14.97 4.65
CA LEU A 102 13.91 -13.79 5.22
C LEU A 102 15.10 -14.19 6.11
N ASN A 103 16.25 -13.54 5.86
CA ASN A 103 17.47 -13.66 6.66
C ASN A 103 17.79 -12.32 7.34
N SER A 104 18.84 -12.27 8.15
CA SER A 104 19.31 -11.05 8.80
C SER A 104 19.73 -9.99 7.78
N LEU A 105 19.32 -8.75 8.02
CA LEU A 105 19.56 -7.61 7.13
C LEU A 105 20.75 -6.76 7.61
N ASN A 106 21.71 -6.51 6.72
CA ASN A 106 22.82 -5.59 6.94
C ASN A 106 22.43 -4.15 6.58
N ASN A 107 23.21 -3.19 7.07
CA ASN A 107 23.00 -1.79 6.75
C ASN A 107 23.28 -1.51 5.25
N GLY A 108 22.31 -0.92 4.55
CA GLY A 108 22.33 -0.68 3.10
C GLY A 108 21.62 -1.74 2.28
N GLU A 109 21.05 -2.76 2.91
CA GLU A 109 20.30 -3.83 2.25
C GLU A 109 18.78 -3.63 2.35
N PHE A 110 18.09 -4.23 1.39
CA PHE A 110 16.64 -4.17 1.19
C PHE A 110 16.08 -5.58 0.99
N VAL A 111 14.83 -5.78 1.41
CA VAL A 111 14.06 -6.99 1.18
C VAL A 111 12.63 -6.60 0.85
N TRP A 112 12.12 -7.09 -0.27
CA TRP A 112 10.70 -6.96 -0.61
C TRP A 112 9.93 -8.17 -0.07
N LEU A 113 8.93 -7.93 0.79
CA LEU A 113 8.09 -8.98 1.40
C LEU A 113 6.73 -9.11 0.69
N GLY A 114 6.67 -8.64 -0.55
CA GLY A 114 5.50 -8.65 -1.43
C GLY A 114 4.52 -7.51 -1.18
N HIS A 115 3.73 -7.17 -2.21
CA HIS A 115 2.85 -6.01 -2.21
C HIS A 115 3.64 -4.73 -1.92
N SER A 116 3.22 -3.92 -0.95
CA SER A 116 3.88 -2.68 -0.54
C SER A 116 4.76 -2.81 0.70
N THR A 117 5.02 -4.05 1.14
CA THR A 117 5.89 -4.31 2.29
C THR A 117 7.35 -4.41 1.89
N VAL A 118 8.14 -3.40 2.23
CA VAL A 118 9.61 -3.39 2.04
C VAL A 118 10.28 -3.23 3.39
N LEU A 119 11.19 -4.15 3.73
CA LEU A 119 12.06 -4.08 4.90
C LEU A 119 13.45 -3.63 4.44
N PHE A 120 13.99 -2.59 5.03
CA PHE A 120 15.33 -2.11 4.68
C PHE A 120 16.06 -1.56 5.90
N LYS A 121 17.39 -1.48 5.82
CA LYS A 121 18.20 -0.95 6.93
C LYS A 121 19.12 0.14 6.45
N THR A 122 19.10 1.30 7.10
CA THR A 122 20.02 2.40 6.83
C THR A 122 20.33 3.15 8.11
N ASN A 123 21.54 3.70 8.21
CA ASN A 123 22.07 4.30 9.43
C ASN A 123 21.77 3.49 10.72
N ASN A 124 21.96 2.16 10.64
CA ASN A 124 21.65 1.17 11.68
C ASN A 124 20.19 1.11 12.14
N THR A 125 19.28 1.76 11.43
CA THR A 125 17.83 1.80 11.68
C THR A 125 17.13 0.85 10.71
N THR A 126 16.41 -0.13 11.25
CA THR A 126 15.58 -1.08 10.51
C THR A 126 14.20 -0.47 10.28
N ILE A 127 13.80 -0.33 9.03
CA ILE A 127 12.58 0.35 8.61
C ILE A 127 11.72 -0.63 7.81
N ILE A 128 10.41 -0.62 8.04
CA ILE A 128 9.45 -1.37 7.22
C ILE A 128 8.31 -0.46 6.74
N THR A 129 7.90 -0.61 5.50
CA THR A 129 6.74 0.09 4.91
C THR A 129 5.54 -0.84 4.91
N ASP A 130 4.34 -0.31 5.17
CA ASP A 130 3.03 -0.97 5.01
C ASP A 130 3.05 -2.49 5.24
N PRO A 131 3.34 -2.94 6.48
CA PRO A 131 3.50 -4.35 6.79
C PRO A 131 2.17 -5.10 6.68
N ILE A 132 2.02 -5.90 5.61
CA ILE A 132 0.86 -6.77 5.37
C ILE A 132 1.30 -8.24 5.34
N PHE A 133 0.78 -9.04 6.27
CA PHE A 133 1.11 -10.47 6.40
C PHE A 133 -0.12 -11.38 6.32
N HIS A 134 -1.31 -10.81 6.44
CA HIS A 134 -2.58 -11.52 6.39
C HIS A 134 -3.40 -11.11 5.15
N ASN A 135 -4.67 -11.50 5.11
CA ASN A 135 -5.57 -11.17 4.01
C ASN A 135 -5.78 -9.66 3.90
N ALA A 136 -5.83 -9.18 2.67
CA ALA A 136 -6.14 -7.80 2.30
C ALA A 136 -7.65 -7.51 2.36
N SER A 137 -8.33 -7.93 3.44
CA SER A 137 -9.78 -7.78 3.58
C SER A 137 -10.21 -7.80 5.05
N PRO A 138 -11.30 -7.07 5.43
CA PRO A 138 -11.92 -7.27 6.72
C PRO A 138 -12.55 -8.65 6.85
N ILE A 139 -12.91 -9.32 5.75
CA ILE A 139 -13.59 -10.62 5.76
C ILE A 139 -12.54 -11.74 5.75
N PRO A 140 -12.47 -12.65 6.76
CA PRO A 140 -11.36 -13.61 6.99
C PRO A 140 -11.00 -14.63 5.89
N PHE A 141 -11.51 -14.49 4.67
CA PHE A 141 -11.27 -15.42 3.55
C PHE A 141 -11.26 -14.76 2.18
N LEU A 142 -11.51 -13.45 2.09
CA LEU A 142 -11.41 -12.70 0.85
C LEU A 142 -10.00 -12.11 0.70
N VAL A 143 -9.57 -11.94 -0.55
CA VAL A 143 -8.28 -11.34 -0.91
C VAL A 143 -7.10 -11.96 -0.14
N LYS A 144 -6.94 -13.28 -0.31
CA LYS A 144 -5.80 -14.02 0.24
C LYS A 144 -4.54 -13.73 -0.57
N PRO A 145 -3.35 -13.80 0.05
CA PRO A 145 -2.12 -13.74 -0.72
C PRO A 145 -2.03 -14.95 -1.66
N PHE A 146 -1.35 -14.79 -2.79
CA PHE A 146 -0.98 -15.91 -3.66
C PHE A 146 -0.17 -16.94 -2.88
N GLU A 147 -0.29 -18.21 -3.28
CA GLU A 147 0.51 -19.29 -2.70
C GLU A 147 2.00 -19.02 -2.93
N MET A 148 2.83 -19.28 -1.92
CA MET A 148 4.28 -19.02 -1.95
C MET A 148 5.03 -20.21 -1.37
N THR A 149 6.22 -20.51 -1.90
CA THR A 149 7.08 -21.57 -1.34
C THR A 149 7.56 -21.25 0.09
N ASN A 150 7.71 -19.98 0.44
CA ASN A 150 8.04 -19.47 1.76
C ASN A 150 7.25 -18.18 2.04
N THR A 151 6.08 -18.30 2.68
CA THR A 151 5.28 -17.13 3.06
C THR A 151 5.98 -16.28 4.12
N PRO A 152 6.20 -14.97 3.91
CA PRO A 152 6.71 -14.08 4.94
C PRO A 152 5.80 -14.04 6.16
N LYS A 153 6.38 -14.08 7.37
CA LYS A 153 5.64 -14.04 8.63
C LYS A 153 6.21 -12.97 9.56
N VAL A 154 5.34 -12.38 10.38
CA VAL A 154 5.74 -11.45 11.45
C VAL A 154 6.77 -12.08 12.41
N ALA A 155 6.67 -13.39 12.62
CA ALA A 155 7.60 -14.14 13.46
C ALA A 155 9.05 -14.06 12.95
N ASP A 156 9.25 -13.99 11.63
CA ASP A 156 10.58 -13.95 11.00
C ASP A 156 11.20 -12.54 10.99
N LEU A 157 10.42 -11.49 11.31
CA LEU A 157 10.92 -10.12 11.33
C LEU A 157 11.93 -9.89 12.46
N PRO A 158 13.00 -9.11 12.22
CA PRO A 158 13.87 -8.61 13.27
C PRO A 158 13.13 -7.57 14.14
N PHE A 159 13.85 -6.98 15.10
CA PHE A 159 13.39 -5.72 15.69
C PHE A 159 13.31 -4.63 14.61
N ILE A 160 12.25 -3.85 14.64
CA ILE A 160 11.94 -2.80 13.67
C ILE A 160 11.96 -1.50 14.42
N ASP A 161 12.86 -0.60 14.06
CA ASP A 161 12.94 0.70 14.71
C ASP A 161 11.77 1.60 14.29
N VAL A 162 11.42 1.58 12.99
CA VAL A 162 10.39 2.45 12.42
C VAL A 162 9.48 1.66 11.46
N VAL A 163 8.17 1.77 11.67
CA VAL A 163 7.13 1.38 10.70
C VAL A 163 6.59 2.63 10.04
N LEU A 164 6.58 2.65 8.71
CA LEU A 164 5.99 3.72 7.90
C LEU A 164 4.66 3.23 7.33
N ILE A 165 3.58 3.94 7.64
CA ILE A 165 2.24 3.66 7.09
C ILE A 165 1.88 4.73 6.06
N SER A 166 1.48 4.33 4.85
CA SER A 166 1.03 5.27 3.82
C SER A 166 -0.43 5.71 3.98
N HIS A 167 -1.32 4.77 4.30
CA HIS A 167 -2.77 4.98 4.45
C HIS A 167 -3.43 3.78 5.14
N ASP A 168 -4.76 3.84 5.34
CA ASP A 168 -5.50 2.89 6.18
C ASP A 168 -6.18 1.73 5.44
N HIS A 169 -5.93 1.47 4.16
CA HIS A 169 -6.58 0.33 3.48
C HIS A 169 -6.09 -1.03 4.01
N TYR A 170 -6.88 -2.07 3.76
CA TYR A 170 -6.67 -3.41 4.37
C TYR A 170 -5.41 -4.12 3.88
N ASP A 171 -4.94 -3.81 2.69
CA ASP A 171 -3.72 -4.31 2.08
C ASP A 171 -2.46 -3.52 2.46
N HIS A 172 -2.61 -2.40 3.19
CA HIS A 172 -1.52 -1.56 3.67
C HIS A 172 -1.44 -1.49 5.20
N LEU A 173 -2.58 -1.67 5.87
CA LEU A 173 -2.72 -1.62 7.32
C LEU A 173 -3.40 -2.90 7.84
N ASP A 174 -2.54 -3.89 8.17
CA ASP A 174 -2.92 -5.21 8.64
C ASP A 174 -3.17 -5.23 10.15
N TYR A 175 -4.44 -5.29 10.55
CA TYR A 175 -4.84 -5.39 11.96
C TYR A 175 -4.12 -6.54 12.70
N GLN A 176 -4.05 -7.73 12.11
CA GLN A 176 -3.44 -8.90 12.75
C GLN A 176 -1.92 -8.77 12.78
N GLY A 177 -1.34 -8.28 11.67
CA GLY A 177 0.09 -7.99 11.55
C GLY A 177 0.57 -7.00 12.60
N ILE A 178 -0.10 -5.85 12.73
CA ILE A 178 0.22 -4.81 13.71
C ILE A 178 0.18 -5.36 15.14
N LYS A 179 -0.87 -6.13 15.49
CA LYS A 179 -0.96 -6.76 16.82
C LYS A 179 0.19 -7.72 17.11
N GLN A 180 0.54 -8.56 16.13
CA GLN A 180 1.61 -9.54 16.30
C GLN A 180 2.99 -8.87 16.37
N MET A 181 3.21 -7.79 15.62
CA MET A 181 4.51 -7.13 15.55
C MET A 181 4.72 -6.05 16.60
N ASN A 182 3.67 -5.60 17.32
CA ASN A 182 3.74 -4.47 18.25
C ASN A 182 4.94 -4.57 19.22
N ALA A 183 5.19 -5.74 19.81
CA ALA A 183 6.32 -5.95 20.73
C ALA A 183 7.72 -5.84 20.08
N LYS A 184 7.81 -5.95 18.75
CA LYS A 184 9.05 -5.86 17.97
C LYS A 184 9.27 -4.49 17.31
N VAL A 185 8.34 -3.55 17.48
CA VAL A 185 8.40 -2.23 16.84
C VAL A 185 8.82 -1.17 17.85
N GLY A 186 9.76 -0.30 17.48
CA GLY A 186 10.08 0.92 18.21
C GLY A 186 8.99 1.97 18.06
N HIS A 187 8.77 2.44 16.83
CA HIS A 187 7.81 3.52 16.54
C HIS A 187 7.02 3.30 15.25
N PHE A 188 5.80 3.83 15.21
CA PHE A 188 4.93 3.91 14.03
C PHE A 188 4.79 5.38 13.61
N TYR A 189 5.20 5.69 12.39
CA TYR A 189 4.91 6.96 11.75
C TYR A 189 3.78 6.77 10.75
N VAL A 190 2.68 7.48 10.97
CA VAL A 190 1.43 7.26 10.26
C VAL A 190 0.81 8.59 9.80
N PRO A 191 -0.12 8.57 8.84
CA PRO A 191 -0.87 9.77 8.45
C PRO A 191 -1.84 10.22 9.55
N LEU A 192 -2.26 11.48 9.51
CA LEU A 192 -3.34 12.00 10.34
C LEU A 192 -4.58 11.08 10.34
N GLY A 193 -5.11 10.77 11.51
CA GLY A 193 -6.28 9.93 11.75
C GLY A 193 -5.99 8.43 11.90
N VAL A 194 -4.88 7.93 11.33
CA VAL A 194 -4.56 6.49 11.35
C VAL A 194 -4.15 6.00 12.74
N LYS A 195 -3.64 6.87 13.62
CA LYS A 195 -3.24 6.49 14.98
C LYS A 195 -4.37 5.86 15.77
N ALA A 196 -5.59 6.33 15.59
CA ALA A 196 -6.78 5.81 16.26
C ALA A 196 -6.92 4.29 16.10
N HIS A 197 -6.65 3.79 14.89
CA HIS A 197 -6.70 2.36 14.59
C HIS A 197 -5.66 1.58 15.39
N LEU A 198 -4.41 2.06 15.41
CA LEU A 198 -3.30 1.43 16.14
C LEU A 198 -3.56 1.41 17.65
N LEU A 199 -4.10 2.49 18.22
CA LEU A 199 -4.44 2.55 19.65
C LEU A 199 -5.53 1.52 20.01
N ARG A 200 -6.59 1.41 19.19
CA ARG A 200 -7.63 0.38 19.38
C ARG A 200 -7.07 -1.04 19.30
N TRP A 201 -5.98 -1.24 18.58
CA TRP A 201 -5.31 -2.53 18.45
C TRP A 201 -4.28 -2.81 19.55
N GLY A 202 -4.10 -1.88 20.50
CA GLY A 202 -3.24 -2.04 21.67
C GLY A 202 -1.81 -1.56 21.46
N VAL A 203 -1.53 -0.74 20.46
CA VAL A 203 -0.26 -0.01 20.35
C VAL A 203 -0.27 1.14 21.36
N ALA A 204 0.83 1.30 22.10
CA ALA A 204 0.95 2.37 23.09
C ALA A 204 0.98 3.76 22.43
N ASN A 205 0.36 4.76 23.05
CA ASN A 205 0.18 6.09 22.47
C ASN A 205 1.51 6.76 22.11
N GLU A 206 2.53 6.58 22.95
CA GLU A 206 3.88 7.09 22.80
C GLU A 206 4.65 6.47 21.64
N LYS A 207 4.20 5.32 21.11
CA LYS A 207 4.81 4.64 19.96
C LYS A 207 4.21 5.07 18.62
N VAL A 208 3.25 5.99 18.59
CA VAL A 208 2.55 6.38 17.36
C VAL A 208 2.55 7.89 17.20
N THR A 209 3.12 8.36 16.09
CA THR A 209 3.09 9.78 15.70
C THR A 209 2.42 9.93 14.35
N GLU A 210 1.49 10.89 14.28
CA GLU A 210 0.75 11.24 13.07
C GLU A 210 1.37 12.46 12.41
N TYR A 211 1.34 12.49 11.07
CA TYR A 211 1.90 13.56 10.27
C TYR A 211 0.91 14.01 9.19
N ASP A 212 0.84 15.32 8.98
CA ASP A 212 0.29 15.89 7.75
C ASP A 212 1.35 15.89 6.63
N TRP A 213 0.95 16.22 5.41
CA TRP A 213 1.86 16.34 4.28
C TRP A 213 2.95 17.39 4.52
N TYR A 214 4.17 17.01 4.18
CA TYR A 214 5.42 17.73 4.38
C TYR A 214 5.83 17.97 5.84
N GLU A 215 5.11 17.38 6.80
CA GLU A 215 5.62 17.22 8.15
C GLU A 215 6.58 16.03 8.25
N GLY A 216 7.42 16.03 9.27
CA GLY A 216 8.41 14.98 9.44
C GLY A 216 9.16 15.04 10.75
N VAL A 217 10.04 14.07 10.93
CA VAL A 217 10.85 13.92 12.14
C VAL A 217 12.26 13.49 11.79
N ASN A 218 13.23 13.86 12.63
CA ASN A 218 14.58 13.31 12.57
C ASN A 218 14.72 12.23 13.64
N PHE A 219 15.07 11.01 13.24
CA PHE A 219 15.35 9.89 14.13
C PHE A 219 16.62 9.17 13.66
N ASN A 220 17.58 8.95 14.56
CA ASN A 220 18.88 8.35 14.22
C ASN A 220 19.54 8.97 12.97
N HIS A 221 19.59 10.31 12.88
CA HIS A 221 20.13 11.05 11.72
C HIS A 221 19.45 10.76 10.37
N ILE A 222 18.25 10.18 10.39
CA ILE A 222 17.40 9.98 9.22
C ILE A 222 16.22 10.94 9.34
N GLN A 223 16.00 11.74 8.30
CA GLN A 223 14.79 12.53 8.19
C GLN A 223 13.70 11.69 7.54
N PHE A 224 12.58 11.53 8.22
CA PHE A 224 11.35 10.93 7.70
C PHE A 224 10.38 12.06 7.42
N VAL A 225 9.91 12.20 6.18
CA VAL A 225 8.94 13.23 5.81
C VAL A 225 7.75 12.56 5.13
N PHE A 226 6.57 12.79 5.66
CA PHE A 226 5.34 12.37 5.02
C PHE A 226 5.06 13.32 3.85
N ALA A 227 4.70 12.81 2.70
CA ALA A 227 4.52 13.60 1.48
C ALA A 227 3.20 13.24 0.78
N PRO A 228 2.68 14.11 -0.10
CA PRO A 228 1.43 13.85 -0.77
C PRO A 228 1.45 12.60 -1.65
N SER A 229 0.27 11.97 -1.78
CA SER A 229 -0.07 11.04 -2.86
C SER A 229 -1.49 11.34 -3.34
N ARG A 230 -1.83 10.91 -4.57
CA ARG A 230 -3.18 11.06 -5.12
C ARG A 230 -3.98 9.79 -4.89
N HIS A 231 -4.62 9.67 -3.72
CA HIS A 231 -5.35 8.46 -3.32
C HIS A 231 -6.58 8.80 -2.46
N PHE A 232 -7.04 7.85 -1.65
CA PHE A 232 -8.09 8.01 -0.66
C PHE A 232 -7.85 7.05 0.51
N SER A 233 -8.75 7.08 1.49
CA SER A 233 -8.74 6.22 2.67
C SER A 233 -10.14 5.75 3.04
N GLY A 234 -10.21 4.78 3.95
CA GLY A 234 -11.42 4.28 4.57
C GLY A 234 -11.39 2.77 4.81
N ARG A 235 -11.88 2.35 5.98
CA ARG A 235 -11.97 0.94 6.37
C ARG A 235 -13.40 0.46 6.60
N GLY A 236 -14.29 1.37 6.96
CA GLY A 236 -15.72 1.15 7.19
C GLY A 236 -16.57 1.70 6.05
N ILE A 237 -17.89 1.56 6.20
CA ILE A 237 -18.86 1.96 5.16
C ILE A 237 -19.04 3.49 5.12
N PHE A 238 -18.78 4.18 6.24
CA PHE A 238 -19.08 5.61 6.42
C PHE A 238 -17.86 6.47 6.77
N ASN A 239 -16.64 5.93 6.74
CA ASN A 239 -15.42 6.67 7.11
C ASN A 239 -14.49 6.95 5.92
N HIS A 240 -15.06 7.03 4.71
CA HIS A 240 -14.32 7.39 3.51
C HIS A 240 -13.60 8.72 3.71
N ARG A 241 -12.29 8.78 3.43
CA ARG A 241 -11.46 10.00 3.52
C ARG A 241 -11.43 10.68 4.90
N GLN A 242 -11.70 9.96 5.98
CA GLN A 242 -11.58 10.50 7.35
C GLN A 242 -10.16 10.41 7.94
N THR A 243 -9.29 9.63 7.31
CA THR A 243 -7.84 9.58 7.61
C THR A 243 -7.06 10.08 6.40
N LEU A 244 -5.87 10.62 6.60
CA LEU A 244 -5.00 11.07 5.53
C LEU A 244 -4.29 9.87 4.86
N TRP A 245 -3.78 10.09 3.65
CA TRP A 245 -3.00 9.13 2.86
C TRP A 245 -1.79 9.83 2.25
N GLY A 246 -0.75 9.10 1.85
CA GLY A 246 0.42 9.73 1.25
C GLY A 246 1.59 8.79 1.01
N SER A 247 2.75 9.40 0.91
CA SER A 247 4.04 8.79 0.61
C SER A 247 5.06 9.15 1.68
N TRP A 248 6.22 8.51 1.68
CA TRP A 248 7.30 8.79 2.63
C TRP A 248 8.62 9.04 1.91
N ALA A 249 9.27 10.16 2.24
CA ALA A 249 10.67 10.40 1.94
C ALA A 249 11.54 10.06 3.14
N VAL A 250 12.56 9.22 2.93
CA VAL A 250 13.50 8.75 3.96
C VAL A 250 14.90 9.20 3.58
N ILE A 251 15.40 10.24 4.25
CA ILE A 251 16.64 10.94 3.89
C ILE A 251 17.70 10.65 4.96
N ALA A 252 18.57 9.68 4.69
CA ALA A 252 19.72 9.34 5.52
C ALA A 252 21.02 9.87 4.90
N PRO A 253 22.13 9.95 5.66
CA PRO A 253 23.40 10.51 5.15
C PRO A 253 23.99 9.76 3.95
N LYS A 254 23.71 8.46 3.82
CA LYS A 254 24.24 7.58 2.77
C LYS A 254 23.17 6.99 1.84
N LEU A 255 21.90 7.29 2.08
CA LEU A 255 20.78 6.71 1.34
C LEU A 255 19.58 7.64 1.38
N LYS A 256 19.05 7.98 0.21
CA LYS A 256 17.70 8.56 0.07
C LYS A 256 16.76 7.51 -0.52
N ALA A 257 15.74 7.12 0.24
CA ALA A 257 14.69 6.23 -0.23
C ALA A 257 13.34 6.98 -0.30
N TYR A 258 12.53 6.64 -1.29
CA TYR A 258 11.14 7.10 -1.40
C TYR A 258 10.19 5.90 -1.38
N PHE A 259 9.09 6.02 -0.66
CA PHE A 259 8.01 5.05 -0.66
C PHE A 259 6.74 5.74 -1.13
N SER A 260 6.18 5.34 -2.27
CA SER A 260 5.02 6.02 -2.85
C SER A 260 3.74 5.87 -2.05
N GLY A 261 3.64 4.82 -1.22
CA GLY A 261 2.33 4.30 -0.84
C GLY A 261 1.56 3.92 -2.10
N ASP A 262 0.26 4.14 -2.05
CA ASP A 262 -0.60 4.05 -3.23
C ASP A 262 -0.97 5.42 -3.79
N GLY A 263 -1.26 5.47 -5.09
CA GLY A 263 -1.89 6.63 -5.69
C GLY A 263 -1.81 6.67 -7.21
N GLY A 264 -2.63 7.55 -7.79
CA GLY A 264 -2.52 7.92 -9.20
C GLY A 264 -1.41 8.92 -9.48
N TYR A 265 -1.13 9.11 -10.76
CA TYR A 265 -0.12 10.08 -11.18
C TYR A 265 -0.49 11.51 -10.76
N SER A 266 0.50 12.27 -10.28
CA SER A 266 0.35 13.64 -9.81
C SER A 266 1.59 14.49 -10.13
N PRO A 267 1.43 15.79 -10.44
CA PRO A 267 2.56 16.73 -10.53
C PRO A 267 3.40 16.84 -9.27
N GLU A 268 2.89 16.37 -8.12
CA GLU A 268 3.64 16.34 -6.85
C GLU A 268 4.93 15.52 -6.94
N PHE A 269 5.03 14.50 -7.80
CA PHE A 269 6.27 13.74 -7.97
C PHE A 269 7.45 14.64 -8.37
N VAL A 270 7.22 15.62 -9.26
CA VAL A 270 8.22 16.61 -9.66
C VAL A 270 8.64 17.46 -8.46
N LYS A 271 7.66 17.96 -7.69
CA LYS A 271 7.92 18.82 -6.52
C LYS A 271 8.68 18.05 -5.43
N ILE A 272 8.32 16.80 -5.18
CA ILE A 272 9.00 15.93 -4.22
C ILE A 272 10.44 15.67 -4.68
N GLY A 273 10.64 15.30 -5.95
CA GLY A 273 11.98 15.10 -6.53
C GLY A 273 12.86 16.35 -6.40
N GLN A 274 12.32 17.53 -6.72
CA GLN A 274 13.02 18.81 -6.56
C GLN A 274 13.31 19.15 -5.09
N ARG A 275 12.33 18.93 -4.19
CA ARG A 275 12.45 19.26 -2.76
C ARG A 275 13.57 18.48 -2.08
N PHE A 276 13.73 17.20 -2.42
CA PHE A 276 14.70 16.34 -1.78
C PHE A 276 15.97 16.10 -2.61
N GLY A 277 16.02 16.60 -3.86
CA GLY A 277 17.16 16.43 -4.77
C GLY A 277 17.33 15.00 -5.24
N GLY A 278 16.23 14.36 -5.61
CA GLY A 278 16.19 12.97 -6.08
C GLY A 278 16.42 11.91 -5.00
N PHE A 279 16.36 10.65 -5.43
CA PHE A 279 16.45 9.48 -4.55
C PHE A 279 17.39 8.42 -5.12
N ASP A 280 18.03 7.66 -4.23
CA ASP A 280 18.87 6.53 -4.65
C ASP A 280 18.02 5.32 -5.02
N ILE A 281 16.89 5.14 -4.34
CA ILE A 281 15.89 4.12 -4.64
C ILE A 281 14.48 4.62 -4.33
N ALA A 282 13.51 4.24 -5.16
CA ALA A 282 12.09 4.48 -4.92
C ALA A 282 11.32 3.16 -4.98
N PHE A 283 10.45 2.95 -4.00
CA PHE A 283 9.47 1.87 -3.96
C PHE A 283 8.17 2.45 -4.53
N MET A 284 7.83 2.08 -5.77
CA MET A 284 6.78 2.74 -6.54
C MET A 284 5.62 1.78 -6.82
N GLU A 285 4.39 2.19 -6.51
CA GLU A 285 3.17 1.44 -6.84
C GLU A 285 3.10 1.11 -8.34
N ASP A 286 2.83 -0.15 -8.67
CA ASP A 286 2.80 -0.61 -10.08
C ASP A 286 1.59 -1.53 -10.39
N GLY A 287 0.80 -1.91 -9.37
CA GLY A 287 -0.30 -2.86 -9.50
C GLY A 287 -1.66 -2.30 -9.10
N ALA A 288 -2.69 -3.14 -9.14
CA ALA A 288 -4.09 -2.78 -8.86
C ALA A 288 -4.72 -1.75 -9.82
N TYR A 289 -4.07 -1.44 -10.94
CA TYR A 289 -4.50 -0.38 -11.84
C TYR A 289 -5.67 -0.77 -12.76
N ASN A 290 -6.35 0.26 -13.25
CA ASN A 290 -7.23 0.18 -14.40
C ASN A 290 -7.40 1.59 -14.99
N GLU A 291 -7.63 1.64 -16.28
CA GLU A 291 -8.01 2.86 -17.01
C GLU A 291 -9.16 3.64 -16.37
N SER A 292 -10.07 2.97 -15.68
CA SER A 292 -11.24 3.59 -15.03
C SER A 292 -10.90 4.27 -13.69
N TRP A 293 -9.84 3.85 -13.00
CA TRP A 293 -9.44 4.40 -11.70
C TRP A 293 -7.95 4.77 -11.64
N LYS A 294 -7.37 5.11 -12.80
CA LYS A 294 -5.97 5.55 -12.94
C LYS A 294 -5.59 6.79 -12.12
N ASP A 295 -6.61 7.48 -11.60
CA ASP A 295 -6.45 8.63 -10.73
C ASP A 295 -6.08 8.26 -9.29
N ILE A 296 -6.26 7.00 -8.90
CA ILE A 296 -5.92 6.48 -7.56
C ILE A 296 -4.96 5.28 -7.59
N HIS A 297 -4.73 4.68 -8.76
CA HIS A 297 -3.68 3.67 -8.96
C HIS A 297 -2.99 3.92 -10.31
N MET A 298 -1.68 4.13 -10.32
CA MET A 298 -0.95 4.42 -11.55
C MET A 298 -0.97 3.25 -12.53
N LEU A 299 -1.14 3.55 -13.82
CA LEU A 299 -0.72 2.61 -14.87
C LEU A 299 0.81 2.43 -14.80
N PRO A 300 1.38 1.28 -15.19
CA PRO A 300 2.83 1.05 -15.10
C PRO A 300 3.67 2.08 -15.88
N GLU A 301 3.14 2.61 -16.99
CA GLU A 301 3.79 3.70 -17.74
C GLU A 301 3.78 5.03 -16.96
N GLN A 302 2.73 5.28 -16.17
CA GLN A 302 2.68 6.41 -15.25
C GLN A 302 3.62 6.21 -14.07
N THR A 303 3.77 4.99 -13.57
CA THR A 303 4.76 4.64 -12.54
C THR A 303 6.18 4.90 -13.02
N ALA A 304 6.49 4.52 -14.28
CA ALA A 304 7.76 4.86 -14.91
C ALA A 304 7.95 6.39 -15.02
N GLN A 305 6.91 7.13 -15.42
CA GLN A 305 6.96 8.59 -15.48
C GLN A 305 7.18 9.23 -14.10
N ALA A 306 6.43 8.81 -13.09
CA ALA A 306 6.59 9.27 -11.71
C ALA A 306 8.00 9.00 -11.16
N SER A 307 8.61 7.88 -11.57
CA SER A 307 10.00 7.54 -11.22
C SER A 307 11.01 8.52 -11.82
N ILE A 308 10.77 8.99 -13.06
CA ILE A 308 11.58 10.03 -13.70
C ILE A 308 11.39 11.37 -12.95
N ASP A 309 10.14 11.73 -12.67
CA ASP A 309 9.80 13.03 -12.06
C ASP A 309 10.33 13.18 -10.64
N ILE A 310 10.33 12.08 -9.87
CA ILE A 310 10.94 12.05 -8.54
C ILE A 310 12.47 11.91 -8.57
N GLN A 311 13.06 11.77 -9.75
CA GLN A 311 14.50 11.71 -9.98
C GLN A 311 15.17 10.56 -9.21
N THR A 312 14.59 9.36 -9.26
CA THR A 312 15.20 8.18 -8.64
C THR A 312 16.24 7.52 -9.55
N LYS A 313 17.29 6.94 -8.96
CA LYS A 313 18.27 6.12 -9.70
C LYS A 313 17.85 4.66 -9.84
N VAL A 314 17.09 4.15 -8.87
CA VAL A 314 16.61 2.76 -8.83
C VAL A 314 15.12 2.75 -8.53
N VAL A 315 14.37 1.92 -9.25
CA VAL A 315 12.95 1.65 -8.98
C VAL A 315 12.78 0.21 -8.56
N LEU A 316 12.12 0.00 -7.44
CA LEU A 316 11.55 -1.28 -7.04
C LEU A 316 10.02 -1.16 -7.19
N PRO A 317 9.39 -1.79 -8.19
CA PRO A 317 7.95 -1.80 -8.31
C PRO A 317 7.34 -2.61 -7.17
N ILE A 318 6.34 -2.02 -6.50
CA ILE A 318 5.59 -2.61 -5.40
C ILE A 318 4.10 -2.69 -5.77
N HIS A 319 3.24 -3.11 -4.84
CA HIS A 319 1.80 -3.24 -5.04
C HIS A 319 1.36 -4.33 -6.05
N TRP A 320 2.29 -5.23 -6.42
CA TRP A 320 2.04 -6.36 -7.31
C TRP A 320 2.54 -7.68 -6.69
N GLY A 321 2.26 -8.81 -7.34
CA GLY A 321 2.87 -10.10 -7.02
C GLY A 321 2.47 -10.74 -5.68
N LYS A 322 1.41 -10.24 -5.00
CA LYS A 322 0.94 -10.81 -3.73
C LYS A 322 -0.56 -11.04 -3.67
N PHE A 323 -1.39 -10.12 -4.15
CA PHE A 323 -2.85 -10.22 -4.05
C PHE A 323 -3.54 -10.06 -5.41
N ASP A 324 -4.72 -10.67 -5.54
CA ASP A 324 -5.65 -10.39 -6.65
C ASP A 324 -6.52 -9.18 -6.29
N LEU A 325 -6.05 -7.98 -6.67
CA LEU A 325 -6.69 -6.69 -6.39
C LEU A 325 -7.14 -5.92 -7.65
N ALA A 326 -6.91 -6.47 -8.85
CA ALA A 326 -7.31 -5.82 -10.10
C ALA A 326 -7.68 -6.82 -11.19
N THR A 327 -8.06 -6.32 -12.35
CA THR A 327 -8.52 -7.12 -13.49
C THR A 327 -7.40 -7.59 -14.42
N HIS A 328 -6.19 -7.04 -14.28
CA HIS A 328 -5.02 -7.39 -15.10
C HIS A 328 -4.37 -8.71 -14.62
N GLN A 329 -3.46 -9.27 -15.40
CA GLN A 329 -2.67 -10.44 -14.95
C GLN A 329 -1.69 -10.05 -13.85
N TRP A 330 -1.41 -10.95 -12.91
CA TRP A 330 -0.59 -10.65 -11.73
C TRP A 330 0.83 -10.17 -12.05
N ASN A 331 1.42 -10.61 -13.18
CA ASN A 331 2.76 -10.26 -13.64
C ASN A 331 2.79 -9.20 -14.76
N GLU A 332 1.62 -8.78 -15.26
CA GLU A 332 1.54 -7.69 -16.26
C GLU A 332 2.15 -6.36 -15.77
N PRO A 333 1.96 -5.92 -14.49
CA PRO A 333 2.61 -4.74 -13.94
C PRO A 333 4.11 -4.62 -14.25
N VAL A 334 4.89 -5.58 -13.73
CA VAL A 334 6.35 -5.55 -13.80
C VAL A 334 6.86 -5.61 -15.23
N GLN A 335 6.17 -6.34 -16.11
CA GLN A 335 6.50 -6.41 -17.54
C GLN A 335 6.31 -5.05 -18.23
N ARG A 336 5.25 -4.31 -17.87
CA ARG A 336 4.93 -3.03 -18.50
C ARG A 336 5.84 -1.91 -18.00
N ILE A 337 6.11 -1.82 -16.69
CA ILE A 337 7.07 -0.83 -16.17
C ILE A 337 8.48 -1.10 -16.71
N ALA A 338 8.90 -2.36 -16.83
CA ALA A 338 10.20 -2.70 -17.42
C ALA A 338 10.32 -2.18 -18.85
N LYS A 339 9.30 -2.40 -19.68
CA LYS A 339 9.24 -1.87 -21.06
C LYS A 339 9.20 -0.34 -21.10
N ALA A 340 8.47 0.30 -20.18
CA ALA A 340 8.38 1.75 -20.10
C ALA A 340 9.73 2.40 -19.72
N LEU A 341 10.41 1.85 -18.71
CA LEU A 341 11.74 2.30 -18.30
C LEU A 341 12.80 2.04 -19.38
N GLN A 342 12.73 0.91 -20.10
CA GLN A 342 13.61 0.64 -21.23
C GLN A 342 13.50 1.73 -22.29
N LYS A 343 12.26 2.08 -22.71
CA LYS A 343 12.01 3.14 -23.70
C LYS A 343 12.55 4.51 -23.27
N TYR A 344 12.56 4.80 -21.98
CA TYR A 344 13.18 6.01 -21.44
C TYR A 344 14.71 5.92 -21.49
N ASN A 345 15.26 4.81 -20.96
CA ASN A 345 16.70 4.57 -20.89
C ASN A 345 17.38 4.56 -22.26
N ASP A 346 16.69 4.15 -23.33
CA ASP A 346 17.20 4.18 -24.71
C ASP A 346 17.42 5.60 -25.26
N LYS A 347 16.83 6.62 -24.61
CA LYS A 347 16.86 8.02 -25.07
C LYS A 347 17.77 8.92 -24.24
N VAL A 348 18.32 8.40 -23.15
CA VAL A 348 19.10 9.18 -22.20
C VAL A 348 20.51 8.62 -22.05
N SER A 349 21.38 9.45 -21.47
CA SER A 349 22.76 9.07 -21.19
C SER A 349 22.84 8.01 -20.08
N GLU A 350 23.96 7.27 -20.00
CA GLU A 350 24.14 6.24 -18.96
C GLU A 350 23.96 6.78 -17.54
N GLN A 351 24.36 8.03 -17.26
CA GLN A 351 24.21 8.64 -15.94
C GLN A 351 22.75 8.98 -15.56
N ASP A 352 21.87 9.12 -16.55
CA ASP A 352 20.46 9.46 -16.36
C ASP A 352 19.55 8.22 -16.38
N LYS A 353 20.11 7.03 -16.65
CA LYS A 353 19.33 5.79 -16.69
C LYS A 353 18.79 5.43 -15.32
N ILE A 354 17.53 5.01 -15.31
CA ILE A 354 16.86 4.46 -14.13
C ILE A 354 16.98 2.94 -14.17
N LYS A 355 17.51 2.35 -13.10
CA LYS A 355 17.66 0.90 -12.98
C LYS A 355 16.40 0.30 -12.36
N LEU A 356 15.92 -0.81 -12.92
CA LEU A 356 14.83 -1.59 -12.33
C LEU A 356 15.42 -2.68 -11.42
N ALA A 357 14.89 -2.81 -10.20
CA ALA A 357 15.17 -3.90 -9.28
C ALA A 357 13.98 -4.86 -9.21
N THR A 358 14.22 -6.15 -9.46
CA THR A 358 13.17 -7.18 -9.44
C THR A 358 13.54 -8.39 -8.55
N PRO A 359 13.67 -8.20 -7.22
CA PRO A 359 13.91 -9.31 -6.31
C PRO A 359 12.73 -10.28 -6.31
N ARG A 360 12.98 -11.54 -5.99
CA ARG A 360 11.91 -12.41 -5.48
C ARG A 360 11.45 -11.91 -4.12
N ILE A 361 10.21 -12.22 -3.75
CA ILE A 361 9.74 -11.97 -2.38
C ILE A 361 10.67 -12.68 -1.39
N GLY A 362 11.20 -11.92 -0.43
CA GLY A 362 12.16 -12.35 0.58
C GLY A 362 13.63 -12.32 0.15
N GLU A 363 13.95 -11.98 -1.10
CA GLU A 363 15.34 -11.88 -1.58
C GLU A 363 16.01 -10.58 -1.08
N ILE A 364 17.18 -10.73 -0.48
CA ILE A 364 17.99 -9.62 0.02
C ILE A 364 18.86 -9.08 -1.12
N PHE A 365 18.91 -7.76 -1.27
CA PHE A 365 19.79 -7.09 -2.22
C PHE A 365 20.30 -5.74 -1.70
N ASP A 366 21.30 -5.18 -2.38
CA ASP A 366 21.82 -3.83 -2.18
C ASP A 366 21.90 -3.07 -3.52
N LEU A 367 22.19 -1.76 -3.47
CA LEU A 367 22.23 -0.92 -4.67
C LEU A 367 23.43 -1.19 -5.60
N ASN A 368 24.47 -1.90 -5.13
CA ASN A 368 25.61 -2.30 -5.95
C ASN A 368 25.31 -3.60 -6.71
N LYS A 369 24.46 -4.48 -6.16
CA LYS A 369 24.08 -5.77 -6.73
C LYS A 369 22.56 -5.89 -6.84
N LEU A 370 21.99 -5.18 -7.82
CA LEU A 370 20.55 -5.22 -8.08
C LEU A 370 20.11 -6.57 -8.68
N PRO A 371 18.98 -7.13 -8.22
CA PRO A 371 18.35 -8.29 -8.83
C PRO A 371 17.74 -7.88 -10.18
N LYS A 372 18.00 -8.69 -11.22
CA LYS A 372 17.53 -8.47 -12.60
C LYS A 372 16.93 -9.74 -13.17
N PHE A 373 16.02 -10.36 -12.43
CA PHE A 373 15.42 -11.62 -12.83
C PHE A 373 13.99 -11.39 -13.30
N GLU A 374 13.61 -12.04 -14.40
CA GLU A 374 12.23 -12.15 -14.87
C GLU A 374 11.58 -13.39 -14.25
N TRP A 375 11.62 -13.47 -12.92
CA TRP A 375 11.20 -14.66 -12.18
C TRP A 375 9.71 -14.97 -12.30
N TRP A 376 8.93 -14.02 -12.81
CA TRP A 376 7.52 -14.18 -13.11
C TRP A 376 7.24 -14.92 -14.43
N GLU A 377 8.28 -15.27 -15.17
CA GLU A 377 8.21 -16.11 -16.39
C GLU A 377 8.60 -17.59 -16.11
N GLU A 378 9.04 -17.92 -14.88
CA GLU A 378 9.44 -19.26 -14.42
C GLU A 378 8.24 -20.09 -13.93
#